data_AF-A0A0Z8HHN9-F1
#
_entry.id   AF-A0A0Z8HHN9-F1
#
_cell.length_a   1.000
_cell.length_b   1.000
_cell.length_c   1.000
_cell.angle_alpha   90.00
_cell.angle_beta   90.00
_cell.angle_gamma   90.00
#
_symmetry.space_group_name_H-M   'P 1'
#
loop_
_entity.id
_entity.type
_entity.pdbx_description
1 polymer ?
#
loop_
_entity_poly.entity_id
_entity_poly.type
_entity_poly.pdbx_seq_one_letter_code
_entity_poly.pdbx_strand_id
1 'polypeptide(L)'
;MKKANREEFYSHLSALYQLSPETISPVLREKVFETAKELEQADNLYLLADRLGRYVTAELTALTCHAPKELVQLSLYIQQLQNHYRIASFIPGKVE
;
A
#
# COMPACT_ATOMS: atom_id res chain seq x y z
N MET A 1 0.70 3.31 16.60
CA MET A 1 -0.37 2.53 15.92
C MET A 1 -0.87 3.38 14.78
N LYS A 2 -0.81 2.90 13.52
CA LYS A 2 -1.22 3.69 12.35
C LYS A 2 -2.64 3.34 11.95
N LYS A 3 -3.55 4.29 12.04
CA LYS A 3 -4.90 4.16 11.50
C LYS A 3 -4.85 4.34 9.98
N ALA A 4 -5.66 3.58 9.25
CA ALA A 4 -5.80 3.79 7.82
C ALA A 4 -6.40 5.17 7.54
N ASN A 5 -5.72 5.96 6.72
CA ASN A 5 -6.17 7.26 6.25
C ASN A 5 -6.18 7.26 4.73
N ARG A 6 -7.34 7.62 4.15
CA ARG A 6 -7.58 7.60 2.71
C ARG A 6 -6.67 8.58 1.95
N GLU A 7 -6.53 9.82 2.42
CA GLU A 7 -5.70 10.84 1.78
C GLU A 7 -4.22 10.43 1.80
N GLU A 8 -3.75 9.90 2.92
CA GLU A 8 -2.38 9.44 3.06
C GLU A 8 -2.11 8.22 2.15
N PHE A 9 -3.05 7.27 2.08
CA PHE A 9 -2.93 6.13 1.18
C PHE A 9 -2.87 6.61 -0.29
N TYR A 10 -3.80 7.50 -0.68
CA TYR A 10 -3.81 8.08 -2.01
C TYR A 10 -2.50 8.80 -2.35
N SER A 11 -1.94 9.56 -1.41
CA SER A 11 -0.66 10.24 -1.59
C SER A 11 0.48 9.26 -1.92
N HIS A 12 0.57 8.14 -1.20
CA HIS A 12 1.56 7.11 -1.51
C HIS A 12 1.35 6.45 -2.89
N LEU A 13 0.09 6.17 -3.26
CA LEU A 13 -0.24 5.61 -4.57
C LEU A 13 0.11 6.58 -5.70
N SER A 14 -0.27 7.85 -5.56
CA SER A 14 -0.01 8.90 -6.54
C SER A 14 1.49 9.13 -6.73
N ALA A 15 2.26 9.19 -5.64
CA ALA A 15 3.70 9.38 -5.70
C ALA A 15 4.38 8.26 -6.51
N LEU A 16 4.00 7.00 -6.24
CA LEU A 16 4.53 5.85 -6.96
C LEU A 16 4.11 5.83 -8.45
N TYR A 17 2.85 6.17 -8.74
CA TYR A 17 2.32 6.19 -10.10
C TYR A 17 2.95 7.26 -10.99
N GLN A 18 3.37 8.39 -10.40
CA GLN A 18 4.00 9.50 -11.12
C GLN A 18 5.46 9.24 -11.54
N LEU A 19 6.08 8.15 -11.07
CA LEU A 19 7.41 7.75 -11.54
C LEU A 19 7.42 7.42 -13.04
N SER A 20 8.62 7.36 -13.62
CA SER A 20 8.78 6.92 -15.02
C SER A 20 8.13 5.56 -15.25
N PRO A 21 7.43 5.32 -16.37
CA PRO A 21 6.76 4.04 -16.67
C PRO A 21 7.64 2.80 -16.51
N GLU A 22 8.95 2.94 -16.73
CA GLU A 22 9.96 1.89 -16.70
C GLU A 22 10.49 1.61 -15.29
N THR A 23 10.12 2.42 -14.30
CA THR A 23 10.64 2.32 -12.91
C THR A 23 10.03 1.16 -12.13
N ILE A 24 8.79 0.80 -12.47
CA ILE A 24 8.05 -0.31 -11.88
C ILE A 24 7.37 -1.11 -12.98
N SER A 25 7.06 -2.37 -12.71
CA SER A 25 6.38 -3.23 -13.67
C SER A 25 5.02 -2.66 -14.11
N PRO A 26 4.60 -2.92 -15.36
CA PRO A 26 3.26 -2.55 -15.83
C PRO A 26 2.15 -3.13 -14.95
N VAL A 27 2.37 -4.35 -14.43
CA VAL A 27 1.44 -5.04 -13.53
C VAL A 27 1.27 -4.26 -12.23
N LEU A 28 2.37 -3.84 -11.57
CA LEU A 28 2.25 -3.05 -10.35
C LEU A 28 1.58 -1.70 -10.63
N ARG A 29 1.94 -1.05 -11.74
CA ARG A 29 1.35 0.24 -12.14
C ARG A 29 -0.17 0.15 -12.33
N GLU A 30 -0.65 -0.89 -13.00
CA GLU A 30 -2.08 -1.17 -13.13
C GLU A 30 -2.73 -1.36 -11.77
N LYS A 31 -2.13 -2.19 -10.89
CA LYS A 31 -2.69 -2.44 -9.55
C LYS A 31 -2.72 -1.20 -8.66
N VAL A 32 -1.73 -0.31 -8.78
CA VAL A 32 -1.72 0.98 -8.09
C VAL A 32 -2.89 1.85 -8.56
N PHE A 33 -3.13 1.91 -9.87
CA PHE A 33 -4.24 2.67 -10.45
C PHE A 33 -5.61 2.11 -10.04
N GLU A 34 -5.79 0.80 -10.12
CA GLU A 34 -7.01 0.13 -9.67
C GLU A 34 -7.26 0.37 -8.17
N THR A 35 -6.22 0.22 -7.34
CA THR A 35 -6.32 0.49 -5.90
C THR A 35 -6.70 1.94 -5.62
N ALA A 36 -6.16 2.90 -6.38
CA ALA A 36 -6.52 4.32 -6.25
C ALA A 36 -8.00 4.57 -6.61
N LYS A 37 -8.53 3.88 -7.63
CA LYS A 37 -9.96 3.94 -7.98
C LYS A 37 -10.85 3.34 -6.90
N GLU A 38 -10.49 2.16 -6.38
CA GLU A 38 -11.25 1.49 -5.32
C GLU A 38 -11.22 2.28 -4.00
N LEU A 39 -10.18 3.08 -3.79
CA LEU A 39 -9.94 3.80 -2.55
C LEU A 39 -11.13 4.67 -2.12
N GLU A 40 -11.79 5.37 -3.05
CA GLU A 40 -12.93 6.26 -2.76
C GLU A 40 -14.14 5.49 -2.22
N GLN A 41 -14.33 4.25 -2.65
CA GLN A 41 -15.51 3.43 -2.37
C GLN A 41 -15.25 2.34 -1.31
N ALA A 42 -13.97 2.09 -0.97
CA ALA A 42 -13.61 1.02 -0.07
C ALA A 42 -14.03 1.30 1.38
N ASP A 43 -14.88 0.43 1.92
CA ASP A 43 -15.25 0.44 3.35
C ASP A 43 -14.10 -0.02 4.25
N ASN A 44 -13.19 -0.86 3.72
CA ASN A 44 -12.09 -1.44 4.48
C ASN A 44 -10.74 -1.20 3.78
N LEU A 45 -10.09 -0.10 4.18
CA LEU A 45 -8.77 0.28 3.69
C LEU A 45 -7.66 -0.73 4.04
N TYR A 46 -7.80 -1.48 5.13
CA TYR A 46 -6.81 -2.50 5.53
C TYR A 46 -6.80 -3.68 4.57
N LEU A 47 -7.98 -4.13 4.14
CA LEU A 47 -8.10 -5.22 3.17
C LEU A 47 -7.55 -4.80 1.80
N LEU A 48 -7.84 -3.56 1.40
CA LEU A 48 -7.32 -2.99 0.16
C LEU A 48 -5.78 -2.88 0.19
N ALA A 49 -5.22 -2.41 1.30
CA ALA A 49 -3.77 -2.37 1.52
C ALA A 49 -3.14 -3.77 1.50
N ASP A 50 -3.77 -4.79 2.09
CA ASP A 50 -3.25 -6.16 2.09
C ASP A 50 -3.18 -6.76 0.67
N ARG A 51 -4.23 -6.53 -0.14
CA ARG A 51 -4.26 -6.98 -1.54
C ARG A 51 -3.14 -6.34 -2.35
N LEU A 52 -2.97 -5.02 -2.25
CA LEU A 52 -1.90 -4.30 -2.92
C LEU A 52 -0.50 -4.72 -2.42
N GLY A 53 -0.38 -5.00 -1.12
CA GLY A 53 0.87 -5.39 -0.46
C GLY A 53 1.55 -6.59 -1.10
N ARG A 54 0.78 -7.54 -1.68
CA ARG A 54 1.33 -8.70 -2.39
C ARG A 54 2.13 -8.28 -3.62
N TYR A 55 1.59 -7.36 -4.41
CA TYR A 55 2.25 -6.85 -5.62
C TYR A 55 3.44 -5.97 -5.28
N VAL A 56 3.29 -5.09 -4.28
CA VAL A 56 4.38 -4.22 -3.79
C VAL A 56 5.55 -5.05 -3.27
N THR A 57 5.28 -6.12 -2.52
CA THR A 57 6.32 -7.01 -1.99
C THR A 57 7.03 -7.78 -3.10
N ALA A 58 6.29 -8.28 -4.10
CA ALA A 58 6.87 -8.95 -5.24
C ALA A 58 7.79 -8.01 -6.04
N GLU A 59 7.34 -6.78 -6.28
CA GLU A 59 8.13 -5.76 -6.98
C GLU A 59 9.40 -5.39 -6.21
N LEU A 60 9.29 -5.16 -4.89
CA LEU A 60 10.45 -4.89 -4.04
C LEU A 60 11.46 -6.04 -4.07
N THR A 61 10.98 -7.28 -4.08
CA THR A 61 11.84 -8.46 -4.15
C THR A 61 12.57 -8.54 -5.49
N ALA A 62 11.91 -8.16 -6.59
CA ALA A 62 12.51 -8.14 -7.93
C ALA A 62 13.54 -7.01 -8.09
N LEU A 63 13.26 -5.82 -7.56
CA LEU A 63 14.13 -4.65 -7.70
C LEU A 63 15.28 -4.62 -6.68
N THR A 64 15.13 -5.29 -5.53
CA THR A 64 16.14 -5.34 -4.45
C THR A 64 16.63 -3.94 -4.04
N CYS A 65 17.93 -3.63 -4.20
CA CYS A 65 18.52 -2.33 -3.89
C CYS A 65 18.20 -1.23 -4.92
N HIS A 66 17.63 -1.57 -6.06
CA HIS A 66 17.23 -0.61 -7.11
C HIS A 66 15.79 -0.12 -6.94
N ALA A 67 15.09 -0.54 -5.88
CA ALA A 67 13.73 -0.11 -5.62
C ALA A 67 13.67 1.42 -5.42
N PRO A 68 12.74 2.13 -6.10
CA PRO A 68 12.58 3.56 -5.90
C PRO A 68 12.07 3.85 -4.48
N LYS A 69 12.42 5.02 -3.97
CA LYS A 69 12.05 5.47 -2.62
C LYS A 69 10.54 5.40 -2.38
N GLU A 70 9.74 5.77 -3.38
CA GLU A 70 8.29 5.80 -3.33
C GLU A 70 7.71 4.39 -3.13
N LEU A 71 8.31 3.37 -3.76
CA LEU A 71 7.91 1.97 -3.59
C LEU A 71 8.21 1.48 -2.16
N VAL A 72 9.40 1.83 -1.65
CA VAL A 72 9.79 1.51 -0.27
C VAL A 72 8.85 2.20 0.73
N GLN A 73 8.51 3.47 0.50
CA GLN A 73 7.58 4.22 1.35
C GLN A 73 6.17 3.62 1.34
N LEU A 74 5.65 3.24 0.17
CA LEU A 74 4.35 2.57 0.07
C LEU A 74 4.36 1.22 0.81
N SER A 75 5.43 0.44 0.68
CA SER A 75 5.57 -0.83 1.40
C SER A 75 5.58 -0.66 2.91
N LEU A 76 6.34 0.33 3.41
CA LEU A 76 6.36 0.65 4.84
C LEU A 76 4.99 1.09 5.34
N TYR A 77 4.27 1.91 4.56
CA TYR A 77 2.90 2.32 4.88
C TYR A 77 1.97 1.10 5.00
N ILE A 78 1.96 0.22 3.99
CA ILE A 78 1.13 -0.99 3.98
C ILE A 78 1.47 -1.90 5.18
N GLN A 79 2.75 -2.10 5.46
CA GLN A 79 3.18 -2.92 6.59
C GLN A 79 2.72 -2.35 7.94
N GLN A 80 2.75 -1.02 8.10
CA GLN A 80 2.22 -0.35 9.30
C GLN A 80 0.71 -0.58 9.47
N LEU A 81 -0.05 -0.53 8.37
CA LEU A 81 -1.49 -0.83 8.39
C LEU A 81 -1.77 -2.29 8.75
N GLN A 82 -1.04 -3.24 8.15
CA GLN A 82 -1.18 -4.67 8.44
C GLN A 82 -0.84 -4.98 9.91
N ASN A 83 0.23 -4.40 10.43
CA ASN A 83 0.62 -4.57 11.84
C ASN A 83 -0.43 -4.01 12.78
N HIS A 84 -1.01 -2.85 12.48
CA HIS A 84 -2.10 -2.28 13.27
C HIS A 84 -3.32 -3.20 13.29
N TYR A 85 -3.76 -3.68 12.11
CA TYR A 85 -4.90 -4.59 12.01
C TYR A 85 -4.68 -5.90 12.79
N ARG A 86 -3.49 -6.51 12.67
CA ARG A 86 -3.14 -7.73 13.41
C ARG A 86 -3.16 -7.49 14.92
N ILE A 87 -2.56 -6.41 15.41
CA ILE A 87 -2.55 -6.12 16.86
C ILE A 87 -3.98 -5.86 17.37
N ALA A 88 -4.79 -5.13 16.59
CA ALA A 88 -6.18 -4.87 16.94
C ALA A 88 -7.04 -6.15 16.95
N SER A 89 -6.74 -7.13 16.10
CA SER A 89 -7.44 -8.42 16.12
C SER A 89 -7.03 -9.33 17.29
N PHE A 90 -5.81 -9.21 17.80
CA PHE A 90 -5.34 -9.95 18.98
C PHE A 90 -5.88 -9.39 20.31
N ILE A 91 -6.27 -8.11 20.36
CA ILE A 91 -6.76 -7.46 21.58
C ILE A 91 -8.18 -6.93 21.33
N PRO A 92 -9.24 -7.70 21.63
CA PRO A 92 -10.61 -7.24 21.44
C PRO A 92 -10.89 -6.00 22.31
N GLY A 93 -11.32 -4.89 21.69
CA GLY A 93 -11.71 -3.64 22.37
C GLY A 93 -10.91 -2.38 22.01
N LYS A 94 -9.97 -2.42 21.05
CA LYS A 94 -9.19 -1.24 20.59
C LYS A 94 -9.33 -0.94 19.10
N VAL A 95 -10.57 -0.90 18.60
CA VAL A 95 -10.84 -0.34 17.27
C VAL A 95 -11.57 0.99 17.47
N GLU A 96 -10.78 2.03 17.69
CA GLU A 96 -11.17 3.43 17.50
C GLU A 96 -10.39 4.01 16.34
#